data_AF-A0A8I1BFB1-F1
#
_entry.id   AF-A0A8I1BFB1-F1
#
_cell.length_a   1.000
_cell.length_b   1.000
_cell.length_c   1.000
_cell.angle_alpha   90.00
_cell.angle_beta   90.00
_cell.angle_gamma   90.00
#
_symmetry.space_group_name_H-M   'P 1'
#
loop_
_entity.id
_entity.type
_entity.pdbx_description
1 polymer ?
#
loop_
_entity_poly.entity_id
_entity_poly.type
_entity_poly.pdbx_seq_one_letter_code
_entity_poly.pdbx_strand_id
1 'polypeptide(L)' 'MATIGFEEKLWQAADKLRGSMDAAEYKNVALGLIFLKYVSDSFEEKYEELKQDPYADEEDQDEYLAENIFWVPK' A
#
# COMPACT_ATOMS: atom_id res chain seq x y z
N MET A 1 -1.62 1.30 24.96
CA MET A 1 -1.63 1.94 23.62
C MET A 1 -0.20 2.30 23.31
N ALA A 2 0.43 1.61 22.36
CA ALA A 2 1.79 1.94 21.95
C ALA A 2 1.73 3.23 21.14
N THR A 3 2.06 4.36 21.76
CA THR A 3 2.35 5.61 21.04
C THR A 3 3.74 5.47 20.45
N ILE A 4 3.79 4.92 19.24
CA ILE A 4 5.04 4.81 18.48
C ILE A 4 5.35 6.24 18.06
N GLY A 5 6.37 6.88 18.65
CA GLY A 5 6.68 8.32 18.57
C GLY A 5 6.97 8.94 17.18
N PHE A 6 6.40 8.37 16.13
CA PHE A 6 6.34 8.87 14.76
C PHE A 6 4.99 9.54 14.42
N GLU A 7 3.96 9.41 15.26
CA GLU A 7 2.62 9.98 15.01
C GLU A 7 2.69 11.49 14.74
N GLU A 8 3.46 12.23 15.53
CA GLU A 8 3.60 13.69 15.40
C GLU A 8 4.35 14.08 14.10
N LYS A 9 5.34 13.27 13.68
CA LYS A 9 6.04 13.48 12.41
C LYS A 9 5.15 13.17 11.21
N LEU A 10 4.38 12.08 11.28
CA LEU A 10 3.40 11.73 10.24
C LEU A 10 2.33 12.81 10.13
N TRP A 11 1.85 13.32 11.27
CA TRP A 11 0.90 14.42 11.32
C TRP A 11 1.45 15.70 10.69
N GLN A 12 2.68 16.10 11.03
CA GLN A 12 3.32 17.28 10.44
C GLN A 12 3.62 17.13 8.93
N ALA A 13 4.01 15.93 8.49
CA ALA A 13 4.20 15.63 7.07
C ALA A 13 2.87 15.70 6.32
N ALA A 14 1.81 15.15 6.91
CA ALA A 14 0.46 15.20 6.37
C ALA A 14 -0.07 16.65 6.27
N ASP A 15 0.10 17.47 7.31
CA ASP A 15 -0.32 18.88 7.30
C ASP A 15 0.46 19.69 6.23
N LYS A 16 1.75 19.42 6.03
CA LYS A 16 2.54 20.04 4.96
C LYS A 16 2.06 19.62 3.56
N LEU A 17 1.70 18.35 3.38
CA LEU A 17 1.18 17.82 2.11
C LEU A 17 -0.25 18.29 1.82
N ARG A 18 -1.08 18.48 2.87
CA ARG A 18 -2.46 18.98 2.76
C ARG A 18 -2.52 20.41 2.22
N GLY A 19 -1.54 21.25 2.53
CA GLY A 19 -1.51 22.64 2.08
C GLY A 19 -2.79 23.39 2.49
N SER A 20 -3.50 23.99 1.52
CA SER A 20 -4.78 24.69 1.74
C SER A 20 -6.03 23.82 1.55
N MET A 21 -5.88 22.51 1.38
CA MET A 21 -6.98 21.59 1.12
C MET A 21 -7.80 21.34 2.39
N ASP A 22 -9.13 21.29 2.24
CA ASP A 22 -10.01 21.00 3.37
C ASP A 22 -9.75 19.57 3.90
N ALA A 23 -9.91 19.38 5.21
CA ALA A 23 -9.65 18.10 5.84
C ALA A 23 -10.55 16.97 5.28
N ALA A 24 -11.77 17.29 4.85
CA ALA A 24 -12.67 16.31 4.26
C ALA A 24 -12.19 15.82 2.89
N GLU A 25 -11.56 16.68 2.09
CA GLU A 25 -10.94 16.33 0.81
C GLU A 25 -9.62 15.60 1.00
N TYR A 26 -8.79 16.06 1.95
CA TYR A 26 -7.52 15.43 2.29
C TYR A 26 -7.69 13.98 2.76
N LYS A 27 -8.78 13.66 3.47
CA LYS A 27 -9.11 12.30 3.89
C LYS A 27 -9.13 11.32 2.71
N ASN A 28 -9.74 11.72 1.59
CA ASN A 28 -9.87 10.84 0.42
C ASN A 28 -8.52 10.63 -0.26
N VAL A 29 -7.68 11.67 -0.33
CA VAL A 29 -6.32 11.59 -0.86
C VAL A 29 -5.44 10.70 0.02
N ALA A 30 -5.43 10.94 1.33
CA ALA A 30 -4.64 10.16 2.28
C ALA A 30 -5.06 8.68 2.31
N LEU A 31 -6.36 8.40 2.35
CA LEU A 31 -6.88 7.03 2.25
C LEU A 31 -6.53 6.37 0.92
N GLY A 32 -6.60 7.11 -0.18
CA GLY A 32 -6.18 6.64 -1.51
C GLY A 32 -4.70 6.27 -1.56
N LEU A 33 -3.83 7.08 -0.96
CA LEU A 33 -2.38 6.81 -0.89
C LEU A 33 -2.06 5.62 0.01
N ILE A 34 -2.73 5.50 1.16
CA ILE A 34 -2.57 4.33 2.06
C ILE A 34 -3.03 3.06 1.34
N PHE A 35 -4.17 3.12 0.65
CA PHE A 35 -4.70 2.01 -0.14
C PHE A 35 -3.72 1.62 -1.25
N LEU A 36 -3.21 2.59 -2.02
CA LEU A 36 -2.24 2.32 -3.08
C LEU A 36 -0.97 1.69 -2.53
N LYS A 37 -0.43 2.22 -1.42
CA LYS A 37 0.75 1.64 -0.77
C LYS A 37 0.48 0.20 -0.33
N TYR A 38 -0.67 -0.07 0.28
CA TYR A 38 -1.06 -1.42 0.68
C TYR A 38 -1.13 -2.38 -0.52
N VAL A 39 -1.77 -1.98 -1.62
CA VAL A 39 -1.87 -2.79 -2.84
C VAL A 39 -0.48 -3.07 -3.42
N SER A 40 0.36 -2.04 -3.56
CA SER A 40 1.72 -2.20 -4.08
C SER A 40 2.57 -3.12 -3.21
N ASP A 41 2.49 -2.99 -1.88
CA ASP A 41 3.27 -3.79 -0.95
C ASP A 41 2.84 -5.24 -0.94
N SER A 42 1.53 -5.50 -0.91
CA SER A 42 0.99 -6.86 -0.93
C SER A 42 1.36 -7.57 -2.24
N PHE A 43 1.32 -6.85 -3.36
CA PHE A 43 1.72 -7.37 -4.65
C PHE A 43 3.22 -7.69 -4.71
N GLU A 44 4.08 -6.76 -4.26
CA GLU A 44 5.54 -6.93 -4.29
C GLU A 44 5.98 -8.07 -3.37
N GLU A 45 5.37 -8.18 -2.18
CA GLU A 45 5.63 -9.29 -1.25
C GLU A 45 5.29 -10.64 -1.88
N LYS A 46 4.10 -10.77 -2.50
CA LYS A 46 3.70 -12.01 -3.18
C LYS A 46 4.56 -12.32 -4.41
N TYR A 47 4.90 -11.30 -5.20
CA TYR A 47 5.77 -11.45 -6.36
C TYR A 47 7.15 -12.00 -5.97
N GLU A 48 7.77 -11.46 -4.92
CA GLU A 48 9.06 -11.96 -4.44
C GLU A 48 8.97 -13.34 -3.77
N GLU A 49 7.81 -13.71 -3.21
CA GLU A 49 7.54 -15.09 -2.75
C GLU A 49 7.48 -16.06 -3.93
N LEU A 50 6.64 -15.79 -4.94
CA LEU A 50 6.45 -16.66 -6.10
C LEU A 50 7.75 -16.84 -6.89
N LYS A 51 8.52 -15.77 -7.06
CA LYS A 51 9.83 -15.79 -7.72
C LYS A 51 10.88 -16.67 -7.02
N GLN A 52 10.70 -16.98 -5.74
CA GLN A 52 11.55 -17.89 -4.99
C GLN A 52 11.09 -19.35 -5.08
N ASP A 53 9.86 -19.60 -5.54
CA ASP A 53 9.32 -20.95 -5.74
C ASP A 53 9.56 -21.43 -7.19
N PRO A 54 10.37 -22.47 -7.41
CA PRO A 54 10.63 -23.02 -8.76
C PRO A 54 9.40 -23.61 -9.47
N TYR A 55 8.28 -23.80 -8.75
CA TYR A 55 7.04 -24.38 -9.27
C TYR A 55 5.92 -23.35 -9.45
N ALA A 56 6.14 -22.11 -9.00
CA ALA A 56 5.20 -21.02 -9.19
C ALA A 56 5.56 -20.18 -10.42
N ASP A 57 4.59 -19.40 -10.91
CA ASP A 57 4.78 -18.40 -11.96
C ASP A 57 4.40 -17.03 -11.40
N GLU A 58 5.40 -16.15 -11.22
CA GLU A 58 5.18 -14.81 -10.69
C GLU A 58 4.41 -13.88 -11.63
N GLU A 59 4.18 -14.30 -12.88
CA GLU A 59 3.37 -13.58 -13.85
C GLU A 59 1.96 -14.21 -14.03
N ASP A 60 1.62 -15.25 -13.26
CA ASP A 60 0.27 -15.82 -13.21
C ASP A 60 -0.63 -15.04 -12.22
N GLN A 61 -1.73 -14.49 -12.73
CA GLN A 61 -2.68 -13.71 -11.93
C GLN A 61 -3.45 -14.56 -10.92
N ASP A 62 -3.65 -15.84 -11.20
CA ASP A 62 -4.44 -16.73 -10.34
C ASP A 62 -3.75 -16.94 -8.98
N GLU A 63 -2.41 -16.89 -8.94
CA GLU A 63 -1.60 -16.97 -7.71
C GLU A 63 -1.89 -15.79 -6.74
N TYR A 64 -2.21 -14.62 -7.28
CA TYR A 64 -2.54 -13.42 -6.50
C TYR A 64 -4.00 -13.42 -6.08
N LEU A 65 -4.89 -13.79 -7.01
CA LEU A 65 -6.32 -13.85 -6.76
C LEU A 65 -6.67 -14.89 -5.68
N ALA A 66 -5.93 -16.01 -5.62
CA ALA A 66 -6.07 -17.03 -4.58
C ALA A 66 -5.91 -16.46 -3.16
N GLU A 67 -5.10 -15.42 -3.00
CA GLU A 67 -4.85 -14.74 -1.72
C GLU A 67 -5.57 -13.40 -1.58
N ASN A 68 -6.47 -13.06 -2.51
CA ASN A 68 -7.14 -11.77 -2.59
C ASN A 68 -6.17 -10.58 -2.73
N ILE A 69 -5.02 -10.82 -3.36
CA ILE A 69 -4.03 -9.80 -3.70
C ILE A 69 -4.38 -9.25 -5.07
N PHE A 70 -4.38 -7.93 -5.19
CA PHE A 70 -4.60 -7.27 -6.47
C PHE A 70 -3.40 -7.49 -7.38
N TRP A 71 -3.64 -8.09 -8.56
CA TRP A 71 -2.65 -8.16 -9.62
C TRP A 71 -2.38 -6.75 -10.19
N VAL A 72 -1.11 -6.33 -10.19
CA VAL A 72 -0.68 -5.03 -10.71
C VAL A 72 0.13 -5.25 -11.98
N PRO A 73 -0.40 -4.91 -13.17
CA PRO A 73 0.36 -5.01 -14.42
C PRO A 73 1.50 -3.99 -14.45
N LYS A 74 2.62 -4.35 -15.10
CA LYS A 74 3.76 -3.45 -15.38
C LYS A 74 3.37 -2.24 -16.23
#